data_AF-A0A9P7JL39-F1
#
_entry.id   AF-A0A9P7JL39-F1
#
_cell.length_a   1.000
_cell.length_b   1.000
_cell.length_c   1.000
_cell.angle_alpha   90.00
_cell.angle_beta   90.00
_cell.angle_gamma   90.00
#
_symmetry.space_group_name_H-M   'P 1'
#
loop_
_entity.id
_entity.type
_entity.pdbx_description
1 polymer ?
#
loop_
_entity_poly.entity_id
_entity_poly.type
_entity_poly.pdbx_seq_one_letter_code
_entity_poly.pdbx_strand_id
1 'polypeptide(L)'
;MVRPTIHKTHQDRVQAARDKHRRHYLKCREVILAKRRQVRQEKKACQVNDLSDDEDEPMETLQDCIAMVKYAKDDFMTHIKAPRRFFNLLVDEYSKTMPDPELYPTGSGDRSVFERAITNFEDFLDRANRGLDGILQMCGVCDKWRAAEGICKFMREMIGMVEDILLHLAEGGDGELAAAFIEDLFAKTCMVSIAVLMHDQRDMLKTFLSAFKIARSGSVEEQDDFWENVYSHWFTTWPERTVHFADIPDDQALSGLQEALLAEAIRCRR
;
A
#
# COMPACT_ATOMS: atom_id res chain seq x y z
N MET A 1 -35.25 31.14 -0.08
CA MET A 1 -33.89 30.83 -0.57
C MET A 1 -32.92 31.00 0.59
N VAL A 2 -32.22 29.94 0.99
CA VAL A 2 -31.22 30.00 2.08
C VAL A 2 -29.95 30.66 1.51
N ARG A 3 -29.49 31.76 2.11
CA ARG A 3 -28.24 32.41 1.68
C ARG A 3 -27.05 31.46 1.91
N PRO A 4 -26.10 31.33 0.96
CA PRO A 4 -24.90 30.55 1.16
C PRO A 4 -24.10 31.06 2.36
N THR A 5 -23.68 30.15 3.25
CA THR A 5 -22.82 30.49 4.38
C THR A 5 -21.43 30.87 3.85
N ILE A 6 -21.01 32.11 4.07
CA ILE A 6 -19.67 32.58 3.69
C ILE A 6 -18.70 32.25 4.82
N HIS A 7 -17.79 31.31 4.58
CA HIS A 7 -16.75 30.93 5.54
C HIS A 7 -15.59 31.94 5.49
N LYS A 8 -15.32 32.62 6.62
CA LYS A 8 -14.34 33.70 6.72
C LYS A 8 -12.89 33.19 6.72
N THR A 9 -12.63 31.99 7.24
CA THR A 9 -11.28 31.41 7.32
C THR A 9 -11.15 30.13 6.48
N HIS A 10 -9.91 29.78 6.11
CA HIS A 10 -9.62 28.50 5.44
C HIS A 10 -9.99 27.30 6.33
N GLN A 11 -9.73 27.40 7.63
CA GLN A 11 -10.08 26.34 8.59
C GLN A 11 -11.60 26.12 8.67
N ASP A 12 -12.40 27.19 8.66
CA ASP A 12 -13.87 27.08 8.64
C ASP A 12 -14.38 26.43 7.35
N ARG A 13 -13.75 26.68 6.20
CA ARG A 13 -14.10 26.03 4.93
C ARG A 13 -13.84 24.54 4.97
N VAL A 14 -12.66 24.14 5.48
CA VAL A 14 -12.30 22.73 5.63
C VAL A 14 -13.25 22.03 6.60
N GLN A 15 -13.58 22.67 7.73
CA GLN A 15 -14.49 22.09 8.71
C GLN A 15 -15.92 21.97 8.16
N ALA A 16 -16.43 23.00 7.47
CA ALA A 16 -17.75 22.94 6.85
C ALA A 16 -17.84 21.91 5.72
N ALA A 17 -16.76 21.73 4.94
CA ALA A 17 -16.67 20.66 3.95
C ALA A 17 -16.74 19.27 4.62
N ARG A 18 -16.01 19.08 5.73
CA ARG A 18 -16.08 17.84 6.55
C ARG A 18 -17.48 17.58 7.07
N ASP A 19 -18.15 18.59 7.61
CA ASP A 19 -19.51 18.47 8.15
C ASP A 19 -20.55 18.21 7.05
N LYS A 20 -20.36 18.80 5.87
CA LYS A 20 -21.19 18.51 4.68
C LYS A 20 -21.00 17.06 4.24
N HIS A 21 -19.76 16.58 4.18
CA HIS A 21 -19.45 15.20 3.80
C HIS A 21 -20.01 14.21 4.83
N ARG A 22 -19.86 14.50 6.13
CA ARG A 22 -20.43 13.72 7.23
C ARG A 22 -21.96 13.64 7.11
N ARG A 23 -22.65 14.77 6.87
CA ARG A 23 -24.11 14.79 6.69
C ARG A 23 -24.55 14.03 5.45
N HIS A 24 -23.84 14.18 4.33
CA HIS A 24 -24.12 13.42 3.11
C HIS A 24 -23.97 11.92 3.34
N TYR A 25 -22.87 11.50 3.98
CA TYR A 25 -22.64 10.10 4.31
C TYR A 25 -23.73 9.56 5.24
N LEU A 26 -24.07 10.26 6.33
CA LEU A 26 -25.15 9.86 7.22
C LEU A 26 -26.49 9.71 6.48
N LYS A 27 -26.80 10.63 5.55
CA LYS A 27 -28.01 10.58 4.72
C LYS A 27 -28.01 9.37 3.76
N CYS A 28 -26.86 9.03 3.19
CA CYS A 28 -26.72 8.00 2.17
C CYS A 28 -26.18 6.66 2.71
N ARG A 29 -25.97 6.56 4.02
CA ARG A 29 -25.28 5.44 4.69
C ARG A 29 -25.88 4.10 4.31
N GLU A 30 -27.20 3.96 4.44
CA GLU A 30 -27.87 2.69 4.14
C GLU A 30 -27.80 2.31 2.67
N VAL A 31 -27.87 3.29 1.74
CA VAL A 31 -27.74 3.04 0.31
C VAL A 31 -26.31 2.60 -0.05
N ILE A 32 -25.31 3.26 0.51
CA ILE A 32 -23.89 2.93 0.30
C ILE A 32 -23.62 1.52 0.85
N LEU A 33 -24.06 1.22 2.07
CA LEU A 33 -23.89 -0.09 2.69
C LEU A 33 -24.67 -1.18 1.96
N ALA A 34 -25.89 -0.90 1.49
CA ALA A 34 -26.67 -1.85 0.69
C ALA A 34 -25.98 -2.18 -0.63
N LYS A 35 -25.47 -1.18 -1.36
CA LYS A 35 -24.74 -1.39 -2.61
C LYS A 35 -23.46 -2.19 -2.40
N ARG A 36 -22.73 -1.94 -1.30
CA ARG A 36 -21.55 -2.75 -0.95
C ARG A 36 -21.91 -4.19 -0.61
N ARG A 37 -23.00 -4.42 0.14
CA ARG A 37 -23.51 -5.78 0.42
C ARG A 37 -23.89 -6.50 -0.87
N GLN A 38 -24.54 -5.81 -1.79
CA GLN A 38 -24.89 -6.36 -3.11
C GLN A 38 -23.63 -6.77 -3.89
N VAL A 39 -22.63 -5.90 -4.00
CA VAL A 39 -21.36 -6.24 -4.68
C VAL A 39 -20.66 -7.45 -4.04
N ARG A 40 -20.70 -7.57 -2.70
CA ARG A 40 -20.17 -8.75 -2.01
C ARG A 40 -20.95 -10.02 -2.35
N GLN A 41 -22.29 -9.94 -2.40
CA GLN A 41 -23.13 -11.07 -2.76
C GLN A 41 -22.91 -11.51 -4.21
N GLU A 42 -22.75 -10.54 -5.13
CA GLU A 42 -22.42 -10.81 -6.54
C GLU A 42 -21.04 -11.49 -6.66
N LYS A 43 -20.02 -11.01 -5.93
CA LYS A 43 -18.69 -11.65 -5.89
C LYS A 43 -18.74 -13.06 -5.30
N LYS A 44 -19.48 -13.25 -4.19
CA LYS A 44 -19.68 -14.57 -3.56
C LYS A 44 -20.42 -15.54 -4.49
N ALA A 45 -21.42 -15.07 -5.23
CA ALA A 45 -22.17 -15.89 -6.19
C ALA A 45 -21.29 -16.37 -7.36
N CYS A 46 -20.24 -15.62 -7.72
CA CYS A 46 -19.27 -16.05 -8.72
C CYS A 46 -18.21 -17.03 -8.20
N GLN A 47 -18.02 -17.15 -6.87
CA GLN A 47 -16.99 -17.97 -6.23
C GLN A 47 -17.47 -19.36 -5.75
N VAL A 48 -18.74 -19.76 -6.00
CA VAL A 48 -19.41 -20.91 -5.36
C VAL A 48 -18.83 -22.32 -5.68
N ASN A 49 -17.68 -22.44 -6.34
CA ASN A 49 -17.10 -23.76 -6.63
C ASN A 49 -15.88 -24.17 -5.79
N ASP A 50 -15.32 -23.32 -4.91
CA ASP A 50 -14.19 -23.77 -4.07
C ASP A 50 -14.24 -23.21 -2.63
N LEU A 51 -14.71 -24.09 -1.74
CA LEU A 51 -14.35 -24.35 -0.34
C LEU A 51 -14.41 -23.24 0.76
N SER A 52 -15.07 -23.68 1.83
CA SER A 52 -15.12 -23.22 3.22
C SER A 52 -15.84 -21.91 3.56
N ASP A 53 -16.96 -22.14 4.24
CA ASP A 53 -17.89 -21.24 4.89
C ASP A 53 -17.24 -20.60 6.13
N ASP A 54 -16.29 -19.68 5.92
CA ASP A 54 -15.92 -18.72 6.98
C ASP A 54 -17.10 -17.76 7.14
N GLU A 55 -18.01 -18.11 8.06
CA GLU A 55 -19.13 -17.26 8.45
C GLU A 55 -18.59 -15.85 8.78
N ASP A 56 -19.17 -14.82 8.15
CA ASP A 56 -18.94 -13.43 8.49
C ASP A 56 -19.46 -13.19 9.92
N GLU A 57 -18.67 -13.56 10.94
CA GLU A 57 -18.94 -13.17 12.31
C GLU A 57 -19.09 -11.65 12.33
N PRO A 58 -20.25 -11.13 12.80
CA PRO A 58 -20.48 -9.70 12.82
C PRO A 58 -19.38 -9.08 13.69
N MET A 59 -18.52 -8.24 13.09
CA MET A 59 -17.52 -7.52 13.88
C MET A 59 -18.21 -6.65 14.93
N GLU A 60 -18.16 -7.08 16.18
CA GLU A 60 -18.96 -6.49 17.25
C GLU A 60 -18.32 -5.20 17.80
N THR A 61 -16.99 -5.08 17.72
CA THR A 61 -16.27 -3.95 18.31
C THR A 61 -15.33 -3.22 17.35
N LEU A 62 -15.04 -1.96 17.70
CA LEU A 62 -14.01 -1.16 17.03
C LEU A 62 -12.64 -1.83 17.07
N GLN A 63 -12.34 -2.55 18.16
CA GLN A 63 -11.06 -3.20 18.33
C GLN A 63 -10.90 -4.37 17.34
N ASP A 64 -11.97 -5.13 17.09
CA ASP A 64 -11.97 -6.23 16.12
C ASP A 64 -11.76 -5.71 14.70
N CYS A 65 -12.41 -4.59 14.36
CA CYS A 65 -12.22 -3.97 13.06
C CYS A 65 -10.77 -3.48 12.84
N ILE A 66 -10.15 -2.89 13.86
CA ILE A 66 -8.75 -2.47 13.80
C ILE A 66 -7.83 -3.69 13.70
N ALA A 67 -8.10 -4.73 14.50
CA ALA A 67 -7.34 -5.98 14.48
C ALA A 67 -7.41 -6.65 13.11
N MET A 68 -8.56 -6.65 12.45
CA MET A 68 -8.72 -7.19 11.09
C MET A 68 -7.90 -6.43 10.05
N VAL A 69 -7.92 -5.09 10.06
CA VAL A 69 -7.07 -4.29 9.16
C VAL A 69 -5.59 -4.56 9.42
N LYS A 70 -5.21 -4.61 10.71
CA LYS A 70 -3.83 -4.89 11.10
C LYS A 70 -3.40 -6.28 10.65
N TYR A 71 -4.22 -7.30 10.88
CA TYR A 71 -3.95 -8.68 10.45
C TYR A 71 -3.78 -8.77 8.94
N ALA A 72 -4.71 -8.20 8.16
CA ALA A 72 -4.61 -8.17 6.71
C ALA A 72 -3.34 -7.46 6.22
N LYS A 73 -2.96 -6.35 6.85
CA LYS A 73 -1.71 -5.64 6.57
C LYS A 73 -0.50 -6.51 6.90
N ASP A 74 -0.41 -7.07 8.10
CA ASP A 74 0.76 -7.81 8.55
C ASP A 74 0.94 -9.11 7.74
N ASP A 75 -0.15 -9.76 7.35
CA ASP A 75 -0.19 -10.92 6.45
C ASP A 75 0.29 -10.54 5.03
N PHE A 76 -0.23 -9.43 4.48
CA PHE A 76 0.25 -8.86 3.22
C PHE A 76 1.75 -8.53 3.25
N MET A 77 2.22 -7.89 4.33
CA MET A 77 3.64 -7.53 4.50
C MET A 77 4.53 -8.77 4.65
N THR A 78 4.02 -9.84 5.27
CA THR A 78 4.72 -11.12 5.39
C THR A 78 4.83 -11.81 4.02
N HIS A 79 3.80 -11.69 3.18
CA HIS A 79 3.80 -12.24 1.83
C HIS A 79 4.81 -11.51 0.92
N ILE A 80 4.80 -10.18 0.92
CA ILE A 80 5.71 -9.42 0.06
C ILE A 80 7.14 -9.40 0.60
N LYS A 81 7.33 -9.42 1.93
CA LYS A 81 8.59 -9.19 2.70
C LYS A 81 9.30 -7.88 2.35
N ALA A 82 9.77 -7.78 1.12
CA ALA A 82 10.31 -6.59 0.48
C ALA A 82 9.66 -6.47 -0.92
N PRO A 83 8.91 -5.39 -1.22
CA PRO A 83 8.21 -5.23 -2.50
C PRO A 83 9.09 -5.50 -3.73
N ARG A 84 10.33 -4.97 -3.75
CA ARG A 84 11.29 -5.21 -4.85
C ARG A 84 11.58 -6.69 -5.06
N ARG A 85 11.86 -7.41 -3.96
CA ARG A 85 12.15 -8.86 -4.02
C ARG A 85 10.93 -9.63 -4.51
N PHE A 86 9.73 -9.25 -4.08
CA PHE A 86 8.49 -9.87 -4.54
C PHE A 86 8.31 -9.73 -6.05
N PHE A 87 8.43 -8.51 -6.60
CA PHE A 87 8.31 -8.30 -8.06
C PHE A 87 9.39 -9.03 -8.84
N ASN A 88 10.65 -9.01 -8.36
CA ASN A 88 11.73 -9.75 -9.01
C ASN A 88 11.44 -11.27 -9.06
N LEU A 89 10.85 -11.83 -8.00
CA LEU A 89 10.46 -13.24 -7.98
C LEU A 89 9.33 -13.54 -8.96
N LEU A 90 8.33 -12.66 -9.09
CA LEU A 90 7.26 -12.81 -10.07
C LEU A 90 7.78 -12.78 -11.51
N VAL A 91 8.66 -11.83 -11.82
CA VAL A 91 9.26 -11.73 -13.16
C VAL A 91 10.17 -12.93 -13.44
N ASP A 92 10.94 -13.39 -12.46
CA ASP A 92 11.76 -14.60 -12.59
C ASP A 92 10.90 -15.85 -12.84
N GLU A 93 9.82 -16.05 -12.07
CA GLU A 93 8.87 -17.15 -12.26
C GLU A 93 8.20 -17.08 -13.65
N TYR A 94 7.77 -15.90 -14.09
CA TYR A 94 7.23 -15.69 -15.43
C TYR A 94 8.26 -16.00 -16.52
N SER A 95 9.50 -15.52 -16.40
CA SER A 95 10.55 -15.71 -17.39
C SER A 95 10.87 -17.17 -17.67
N LYS A 96 10.76 -18.03 -16.64
CA LYS A 96 10.93 -19.50 -16.75
C LYS A 96 9.85 -20.18 -17.59
N THR A 97 8.72 -19.51 -17.79
CA THR A 97 7.60 -20.02 -18.60
C THR A 97 7.58 -19.46 -20.02
N MET A 98 8.49 -18.52 -20.34
CA MET A 98 8.61 -17.98 -21.69
C MET A 98 9.06 -19.10 -22.65
N PRO A 99 8.40 -19.25 -23.80
CA PRO A 99 8.85 -20.20 -24.82
C PRO A 99 10.16 -19.74 -25.45
N ASP A 100 10.88 -20.68 -26.06
CA ASP A 100 12.13 -20.39 -26.77
C ASP A 100 11.87 -19.32 -27.85
N PRO A 101 12.54 -18.16 -27.80
CA PRO A 101 12.32 -17.07 -28.74
C PRO A 101 12.69 -17.44 -30.18
N GLU A 102 13.58 -18.42 -30.40
CA GLU A 102 13.91 -18.90 -31.75
C GLU A 102 12.78 -19.72 -32.38
N LEU A 103 11.99 -20.41 -31.55
CA LEU A 103 10.89 -21.26 -31.99
C LEU A 103 9.54 -20.52 -32.00
N TYR A 104 9.34 -19.61 -31.05
CA TYR A 104 8.09 -18.87 -30.85
C TYR A 104 8.36 -17.40 -30.52
N PRO A 105 8.74 -16.58 -31.51
CA PRO A 105 9.14 -15.19 -31.30
C PRO A 105 8.01 -14.28 -30.79
N THR A 106 6.75 -14.70 -30.91
CA THR A 106 5.57 -14.01 -30.36
C THR A 106 4.96 -14.73 -29.16
N GLY A 107 5.64 -15.74 -28.62
CA GLY A 107 5.15 -16.52 -27.50
C GLY A 107 5.25 -15.73 -26.20
N SER A 108 4.17 -15.66 -25.44
CA SER A 108 4.19 -15.08 -24.09
C SER A 108 4.35 -16.18 -23.04
N GLY A 109 4.94 -15.84 -21.89
CA GLY A 109 4.97 -16.68 -20.72
C GLY A 109 3.57 -16.87 -20.11
N ASP A 110 3.49 -17.73 -19.10
CA ASP A 110 2.29 -18.05 -18.35
C ASP A 110 1.84 -16.86 -17.48
N ARG A 111 0.71 -16.26 -17.86
CA ARG A 111 0.10 -15.14 -17.14
C ARG A 111 -0.44 -15.53 -15.76
N SER A 112 -0.67 -16.82 -15.52
CA SER A 112 -1.21 -17.32 -14.26
C SER A 112 -0.34 -16.99 -13.05
N VAL A 113 0.97 -16.76 -13.27
CA VAL A 113 1.92 -16.29 -12.24
C VAL A 113 1.47 -14.96 -11.63
N PHE A 114 1.14 -13.98 -12.48
CA PHE A 114 0.71 -12.65 -12.04
C PHE A 114 -0.74 -12.66 -11.56
N GLU A 115 -1.62 -13.39 -12.24
CA GLU A 115 -3.04 -13.51 -11.85
C GLU A 115 -3.19 -14.09 -10.44
N ARG A 116 -2.35 -15.08 -10.07
CA ARG A 116 -2.30 -15.64 -8.72
C ARG A 116 -1.85 -14.60 -7.69
N ALA A 117 -0.86 -13.78 -8.02
CA ALA A 117 -0.40 -12.70 -7.15
C ALA A 117 -1.48 -11.63 -6.93
N ILE A 118 -2.17 -11.22 -7.99
CA ILE A 118 -3.31 -10.28 -7.92
C ILE A 118 -4.41 -10.86 -7.04
N THR A 119 -4.79 -12.12 -7.27
CA THR A 119 -5.82 -12.80 -6.46
C THR A 119 -5.47 -12.80 -4.97
N ASN A 120 -4.23 -13.15 -4.62
CA ASN A 120 -3.77 -13.08 -3.23
C ASN A 120 -3.88 -11.66 -2.65
N PHE A 121 -3.51 -10.64 -3.45
CA PHE A 121 -3.60 -9.24 -3.03
C PHE A 121 -5.04 -8.76 -2.84
N GLU A 122 -5.96 -9.17 -3.70
CA GLU A 122 -7.39 -8.91 -3.55
C GLU A 122 -7.94 -9.51 -2.26
N ASP A 123 -7.51 -10.71 -1.87
CA ASP A 123 -7.94 -11.36 -0.62
C ASP A 123 -7.47 -10.59 0.63
N PHE A 124 -6.23 -10.09 0.64
CA PHE A 124 -5.75 -9.22 1.72
C PHE A 124 -6.55 -7.91 1.75
N LEU A 125 -6.76 -7.30 0.58
CA LEU A 125 -7.49 -6.04 0.45
C LEU A 125 -8.96 -6.18 0.88
N ASP A 126 -9.63 -7.28 0.55
CA ASP A 126 -11.02 -7.53 0.95
C ASP A 126 -11.15 -7.69 2.47
N ARG A 127 -10.21 -8.38 3.12
CA ARG A 127 -10.12 -8.44 4.60
C ARG A 127 -9.89 -7.05 5.20
N ALA A 128 -8.94 -6.27 4.67
CA ALA A 128 -8.69 -4.92 5.15
C ALA A 128 -9.89 -3.98 4.94
N ASN A 129 -10.58 -4.07 3.81
CA ASN A 129 -11.76 -3.28 3.49
C ASN A 129 -12.94 -3.59 4.42
N ARG A 130 -13.12 -4.86 4.82
CA ARG A 130 -14.12 -5.22 5.85
C ARG A 130 -13.86 -4.46 7.14
N GLY A 131 -12.64 -4.50 7.68
CA GLY A 131 -12.26 -3.76 8.88
C GLY A 131 -12.38 -2.24 8.71
N LEU A 132 -11.95 -1.69 7.57
CA LEU A 132 -12.10 -0.27 7.22
C LEU A 132 -13.57 0.18 7.27
N ASP A 133 -14.46 -0.62 6.70
CA ASP A 133 -15.90 -0.35 6.67
C ASP A 133 -16.51 -0.40 8.07
N GLY A 134 -16.10 -1.35 8.91
CA GLY A 134 -16.52 -1.42 10.31
C GLY A 134 -16.09 -0.18 11.11
N ILE A 135 -14.82 0.25 10.97
CA ILE A 135 -14.33 1.49 11.59
C ILE A 135 -15.15 2.69 11.12
N LEU A 136 -15.43 2.79 9.81
CA LEU A 136 -16.24 3.87 9.24
C LEU A 136 -17.66 3.86 9.81
N GLN A 137 -18.26 2.69 9.96
CA GLN A 137 -19.62 2.52 10.44
C GLN A 137 -19.79 2.94 11.90
N MET A 138 -18.79 2.64 12.74
CA MET A 138 -18.80 2.93 14.19
C MET A 138 -18.31 4.34 14.53
N CYS A 139 -17.25 4.82 13.86
CA CYS A 139 -16.56 6.06 14.25
C CYS A 139 -16.66 7.18 13.20
N GLY A 140 -17.13 6.89 12.00
CA GLY A 140 -17.03 7.81 10.87
C GLY A 140 -15.58 8.02 10.42
N VAL A 141 -15.34 9.10 9.68
CA VAL A 141 -13.99 9.49 9.22
C VAL A 141 -13.19 10.06 10.41
N CYS A 142 -12.37 9.21 11.01
CA CYS A 142 -11.42 9.54 12.09
C CYS A 142 -9.98 9.15 11.70
N ASP A 143 -9.00 9.39 12.58
CA ASP A 143 -7.60 9.08 12.26
C ASP A 143 -7.33 7.59 12.09
N LYS A 144 -8.03 6.74 12.86
CA LYS A 144 -7.99 5.28 12.69
C LYS A 144 -8.51 4.85 11.32
N TRP A 145 -9.61 5.45 10.87
CA TRP A 145 -10.15 5.19 9.54
C TRP A 145 -9.20 5.64 8.44
N ARG A 146 -8.58 6.82 8.56
CA ARG A 146 -7.60 7.31 7.58
C ARG A 146 -6.35 6.43 7.51
N ALA A 147 -5.88 5.96 8.66
CA ALA A 147 -4.75 5.03 8.72
C ALA A 147 -5.09 3.71 8.00
N ALA A 148 -6.27 3.15 8.27
CA ALA A 148 -6.76 1.96 7.57
C ALA A 148 -6.97 2.20 6.07
N GLU A 149 -7.51 3.37 5.68
CA GLU A 149 -7.66 3.76 4.27
C GLU A 149 -6.31 3.83 3.56
N GLY A 150 -5.28 4.34 4.23
CA GLY A 150 -3.91 4.36 3.72
C GLY A 150 -3.37 2.97 3.41
N ILE A 151 -3.63 1.99 4.28
CA ILE A 151 -3.27 0.58 4.07
C ILE A 151 -4.02 0.02 2.85
N CYS A 152 -5.35 0.18 2.78
CA CYS A 152 -6.13 -0.31 1.65
C CYS A 152 -5.75 0.39 0.33
N LYS A 153 -5.32 1.65 0.36
CA LYS A 153 -4.82 2.37 -0.80
C LYS A 153 -3.50 1.77 -1.27
N PHE A 154 -2.57 1.51 -0.35
CA PHE A 154 -1.30 0.88 -0.65
C PHE A 154 -1.46 -0.50 -1.31
N MET A 155 -2.33 -1.36 -0.77
CA MET A 155 -2.62 -2.67 -1.37
C MET A 155 -3.20 -2.53 -2.80
N ARG A 156 -4.11 -1.58 -3.04
CA ARG A 156 -4.65 -1.31 -4.38
C ARG A 156 -3.58 -0.83 -5.35
N GLU A 157 -2.66 0.02 -4.89
CA GLU A 157 -1.53 0.46 -5.71
C GLU A 157 -0.63 -0.75 -6.04
N MET A 158 -0.37 -1.64 -5.08
CA MET A 158 0.37 -2.89 -5.34
C MET A 158 -0.31 -3.79 -6.38
N ILE A 159 -1.64 -3.95 -6.34
CA ILE A 159 -2.39 -4.68 -7.38
C ILE A 159 -2.20 -4.02 -8.75
N GLY A 160 -2.46 -2.71 -8.86
CA GLY A 160 -2.32 -2.00 -10.13
C GLY A 160 -0.91 -2.11 -10.71
N MET A 161 0.11 -2.14 -9.86
CA MET A 161 1.49 -2.32 -10.29
C MET A 161 1.76 -3.73 -10.84
N VAL A 162 1.18 -4.77 -10.24
CA VAL A 162 1.26 -6.14 -10.78
C VAL A 162 0.52 -6.23 -12.13
N GLU A 163 -0.64 -5.60 -12.25
CA GLU A 163 -1.42 -5.52 -13.48
C GLU A 163 -0.66 -4.82 -14.61
N ASP A 164 -0.02 -3.68 -14.32
CA ASP A 164 0.78 -2.93 -15.29
C ASP A 164 1.97 -3.76 -15.80
N ILE A 165 2.67 -4.47 -14.90
CA ILE A 165 3.77 -5.38 -15.28
C ILE A 165 3.25 -6.48 -16.19
N LEU A 166 2.14 -7.13 -15.82
CA LEU A 166 1.52 -8.17 -16.63
C LEU A 166 1.16 -7.65 -18.04
N LEU A 167 0.58 -6.45 -18.14
CA LEU A 167 0.23 -5.84 -19.41
C LEU A 167 1.46 -5.57 -20.27
N HIS A 168 2.52 -5.01 -19.70
CA HIS A 168 3.78 -4.76 -20.40
C HIS A 168 4.46 -6.04 -20.90
N LEU A 169 4.46 -7.10 -20.08
CA LEU A 169 5.03 -8.39 -20.48
C LEU A 169 4.16 -9.10 -21.54
N ALA A 170 2.84 -8.94 -21.47
CA ALA A 170 1.89 -9.56 -22.38
C ALA A 170 1.85 -8.93 -23.80
N GLU A 171 2.20 -7.65 -23.94
CA GLU A 171 2.07 -6.90 -25.20
C GLU A 171 3.31 -6.95 -26.12
N GLY A 172 4.29 -7.82 -25.84
CA GLY A 172 5.38 -8.07 -26.78
C GLY A 172 6.77 -7.60 -26.34
N GLY A 173 7.03 -7.60 -25.03
CA GLY A 173 8.34 -7.99 -24.53
C GLY A 173 9.43 -6.93 -24.66
N ASP A 174 9.37 -5.94 -23.78
CA ASP A 174 10.59 -5.30 -23.34
C ASP A 174 10.75 -5.57 -21.83
N GLY A 175 11.49 -6.64 -21.52
CA GLY A 175 11.84 -6.98 -20.15
C GLY A 175 12.63 -5.86 -19.46
N GLU A 176 13.34 -5.01 -20.22
CA GLU A 176 14.00 -3.82 -19.69
C GLU A 176 12.97 -2.74 -19.35
N LEU A 177 11.90 -2.59 -20.12
CA LEU A 177 10.81 -1.68 -19.80
C LEU A 177 10.05 -2.13 -18.53
N ALA A 178 9.83 -3.43 -18.38
CA ALA A 178 9.25 -4.00 -17.15
C ALA A 178 10.19 -3.81 -15.95
N ALA A 179 11.50 -3.99 -16.12
CA ALA A 179 12.49 -3.76 -15.07
C ALA A 179 12.59 -2.27 -14.69
N ALA A 180 12.64 -1.37 -15.67
CA ALA A 180 12.62 0.08 -15.45
C ALA A 180 11.33 0.53 -14.78
N PHE A 181 10.21 -0.11 -15.12
CA PHE A 181 8.93 0.13 -14.45
C PHE A 181 9.00 -0.33 -12.98
N ILE A 182 9.56 -1.50 -12.69
CA ILE A 182 9.81 -2.02 -11.32
C ILE A 182 10.72 -1.08 -10.50
N GLU A 183 11.72 -0.47 -11.12
CA GLU A 183 12.60 0.52 -10.45
C GLU A 183 11.87 1.83 -10.13
N ASP A 184 11.12 2.39 -11.09
CA ASP A 184 10.27 3.57 -10.84
C ASP A 184 9.17 3.27 -9.80
N LEU A 185 8.69 2.03 -9.81
CA LEU A 185 7.77 1.47 -8.84
C LEU A 185 8.34 1.51 -7.43
N PHE A 186 9.57 1.05 -7.26
CA PHE A 186 10.20 0.94 -5.95
C PHE A 186 10.38 2.32 -5.33
N ALA A 187 10.82 3.29 -6.15
CA ALA A 187 10.91 4.66 -5.72
C ALA A 187 9.55 5.23 -5.32
N LYS A 188 8.48 4.97 -6.09
CA LYS A 188 7.12 5.38 -5.73
C LYS A 188 6.61 4.68 -4.47
N THR A 189 6.89 3.39 -4.29
CA THR A 189 6.43 2.57 -3.16
C THR A 189 7.12 2.97 -1.86
N CYS A 190 8.43 3.16 -1.88
CA CYS A 190 9.19 3.78 -0.78
C CYS A 190 8.66 5.18 -0.46
N MET A 191 8.25 5.93 -1.48
CA MET A 191 7.63 7.25 -1.35
C MET A 191 6.12 7.22 -1.07
N VAL A 192 5.45 6.07 -1.01
CA VAL A 192 4.02 5.95 -0.67
C VAL A 192 3.85 5.41 0.75
N SER A 193 4.81 4.62 1.24
CA SER A 193 4.96 4.34 2.69
C SER A 193 5.09 5.63 3.54
N ILE A 194 5.32 6.78 2.90
CA ILE A 194 5.11 8.17 3.33
C ILE A 194 3.79 8.44 4.07
N ALA A 195 2.73 7.65 3.85
CA ALA A 195 1.48 7.76 4.62
C ALA A 195 1.65 7.40 6.10
N VAL A 196 2.67 6.59 6.43
CA VAL A 196 3.06 6.20 7.81
C VAL A 196 4.14 7.13 8.38
N LEU A 197 4.86 7.85 7.51
CA LEU A 197 5.93 8.75 7.94
C LEU A 197 5.39 10.04 8.58
N MET A 198 6.15 10.58 9.54
CA MET A 198 5.87 11.89 10.13
C MET A 198 6.03 13.02 9.10
N HIS A 199 5.44 14.19 9.36
CA HIS A 199 5.50 15.33 8.43
C HIS A 199 6.94 15.70 8.06
N ASP A 200 7.84 15.72 9.03
CA ASP A 200 9.24 16.11 8.88
C ASP A 200 10.02 15.07 8.03
N GLN A 201 9.69 13.78 8.18
CA GLN A 201 10.24 12.70 7.36
C GLN A 201 9.83 12.85 5.90
N ARG A 202 8.56 13.21 5.64
CA ARG A 202 8.09 13.49 4.28
C ARG A 202 8.77 14.71 3.67
N ASP A 203 8.96 15.76 4.46
CA ASP A 203 9.58 16.99 3.96
C ASP A 203 11.06 16.80 3.67
N MET A 204 11.76 15.98 4.46
CA MET A 204 13.11 15.52 4.13
C MET A 204 13.12 14.73 2.81
N LEU A 205 12.29 13.70 2.65
CA LEU A 205 12.30 12.91 1.40
C LEU A 205 11.98 13.76 0.16
N LYS A 206 11.17 14.81 0.30
CA LYS A 206 10.93 15.77 -0.80
C LYS A 206 12.19 16.50 -1.24
N THR A 207 13.18 16.74 -0.37
CA THR A 207 14.43 17.41 -0.76
C THR A 207 15.27 16.54 -1.69
N PHE A 208 15.07 15.22 -1.67
CA PHE A 208 15.77 14.27 -2.53
C PHE A 208 15.08 14.05 -3.89
N LEU A 209 13.88 14.59 -4.13
CA LEU A 209 13.12 14.35 -5.36
C LEU A 209 13.85 14.80 -6.64
N SER A 210 14.59 15.90 -6.60
CA SER A 210 15.36 16.36 -7.76
C SER A 210 16.55 15.44 -8.05
N ALA A 211 17.29 15.06 -7.02
CA ALA A 211 18.42 14.13 -7.12
C ALA A 211 17.95 12.75 -7.60
N PHE A 212 16.82 12.27 -7.08
CA PHE A 212 16.23 11.01 -7.51
C PHE A 212 15.94 10.98 -9.01
N LYS A 213 15.36 12.05 -9.56
CA LYS A 213 15.06 12.13 -11.01
C LYS A 213 16.31 12.02 -11.88
N ILE A 214 17.43 12.56 -11.41
CA ILE A 214 18.72 12.49 -12.11
C ILE A 214 19.27 11.07 -12.01
N ALA A 215 19.36 10.52 -10.80
CA ALA A 215 19.87 9.17 -10.55
C ALA A 215 19.05 8.09 -11.26
N ARG A 216 17.72 8.23 -11.33
CA ARG A 216 16.81 7.31 -12.04
C ARG A 216 17.12 7.20 -13.54
N SER A 217 17.67 8.26 -14.13
CA SER A 217 18.10 8.25 -15.54
C SER A 217 19.58 7.90 -15.72
N GLY A 218 20.28 7.61 -14.61
CA GLY A 218 21.67 7.23 -14.57
C GLY A 218 21.89 5.71 -14.58
N SER A 219 23.15 5.34 -14.38
CA SER A 219 23.62 3.97 -14.17
C SER A 219 23.11 3.36 -12.86
N VAL A 220 23.22 2.04 -12.73
CA VAL A 220 22.90 1.32 -11.48
C VAL A 220 23.73 1.87 -10.30
N GLU A 221 25.01 2.18 -10.54
CA GLU A 221 25.90 2.76 -9.53
C GLU A 221 25.41 4.14 -9.06
N GLU A 222 24.95 5.01 -9.98
CA GLU A 222 24.37 6.31 -9.62
C GLU A 222 23.06 6.17 -8.84
N GLN A 223 22.27 5.12 -9.10
CA GLN A 223 21.08 4.82 -8.32
C GLN A 223 21.45 4.34 -6.91
N ASP A 224 22.43 3.44 -6.79
CA ASP A 224 22.91 2.93 -5.50
C ASP A 224 23.49 4.07 -4.65
N ASP A 225 24.34 4.92 -5.23
CA ASP A 225 24.89 6.12 -4.59
C ASP A 225 23.78 7.07 -4.10
N PHE A 226 22.72 7.25 -4.90
CA PHE A 226 21.57 8.05 -4.49
C PHE A 226 20.91 7.47 -3.23
N TRP A 227 20.67 6.16 -3.21
CA TRP A 227 20.02 5.53 -2.06
C TRP A 227 20.92 5.54 -0.82
N GLU A 228 22.22 5.32 -0.95
CA GLU A 228 23.18 5.46 0.16
C GLU A 228 23.11 6.87 0.78
N ASN A 229 23.04 7.91 -0.05
CA ASN A 229 22.90 9.28 0.42
C ASN A 229 21.58 9.53 1.15
N VAL A 230 20.46 9.01 0.62
CA VAL A 230 19.15 9.11 1.29
C VAL A 230 19.18 8.40 2.64
N TYR A 231 19.73 7.17 2.70
CA TYR A 231 19.83 6.40 3.94
C TYR A 231 20.75 7.09 4.96
N SER A 232 21.92 7.57 4.55
CA SER A 232 22.83 8.31 5.42
C SER A 232 22.15 9.54 6.03
N HIS A 233 21.46 10.33 5.21
CA HIS A 233 20.74 11.51 5.70
C HIS A 233 19.57 11.15 6.62
N TRP A 234 18.84 10.08 6.28
CA TRP A 234 17.75 9.55 7.09
C TRP A 234 18.24 9.14 8.49
N PHE A 235 19.26 8.30 8.57
CA PHE A 235 19.75 7.79 9.85
C PHE A 235 20.54 8.82 10.65
N THR A 236 21.11 9.83 10.00
CA THR A 236 21.69 10.99 10.70
C THR A 236 20.58 11.85 11.32
N THR A 237 19.46 12.04 10.61
CA THR A 237 18.35 12.87 11.07
C THR A 237 17.49 12.17 12.13
N TRP A 238 17.31 10.85 11.99
CA TRP A 238 16.59 9.97 12.92
C TRP A 238 17.48 8.83 13.38
N PRO A 239 18.42 9.11 14.30
CA PRO A 239 19.35 8.12 14.80
C PRO A 239 18.69 7.16 15.82
N GLU A 240 17.39 7.29 16.12
CA GLU A 240 16.74 6.49 17.15
C GLU A 240 16.89 4.99 16.88
N ARG A 241 16.86 4.56 15.62
CA ARG A 241 17.13 3.15 15.27
C ARG A 241 18.56 2.75 15.62
N THR A 242 19.54 3.51 15.15
CA THR A 242 20.97 3.19 15.34
C THR A 242 21.41 3.36 16.80
N VAL A 243 20.76 4.25 17.55
CA VAL A 243 21.00 4.47 18.98
C VAL A 243 20.38 3.37 19.83
N HIS A 244 19.13 2.97 19.57
CA HIS A 244 18.45 1.96 20.37
C HIS A 244 18.80 0.51 19.97
N PHE A 245 19.27 0.31 18.73
CA PHE A 245 19.55 -1.02 18.17
C PHE A 245 20.89 -1.04 17.42
N ALA A 246 21.96 -0.53 18.05
CA ALA A 246 23.29 -0.43 17.45
C ALA A 246 23.86 -1.79 16.95
N ASP A 247 23.46 -2.89 17.59
CA ASP A 247 23.93 -4.24 17.27
C ASP A 247 23.13 -4.91 16.14
N ILE A 248 22.05 -4.27 15.66
CA ILE A 248 21.17 -4.81 14.63
C ILE A 248 21.47 -4.10 13.31
N PRO A 249 21.91 -4.83 12.27
CA PRO A 249 22.10 -4.28 10.94
C PRO A 249 20.86 -3.50 10.44
N ASP A 250 21.10 -2.41 9.71
CA ASP A 250 20.04 -1.52 9.23
C ASP A 250 19.08 -2.19 8.24
N ASP A 251 19.55 -3.22 7.54
CA ASP A 251 18.79 -4.04 6.60
C ASP A 251 17.98 -5.15 7.28
N GLN A 252 18.25 -5.45 8.56
CA GLN A 252 17.53 -6.47 9.30
C GLN A 252 16.19 -5.94 9.82
N ALA A 253 15.12 -6.72 9.69
CA ALA A 253 13.82 -6.35 10.24
C ALA A 253 13.85 -6.36 11.79
N LEU A 254 13.28 -5.33 12.40
CA LEU A 254 13.07 -5.28 13.85
C LEU A 254 11.93 -6.24 14.24
N SER A 255 12.04 -6.87 15.41
CA SER A 255 10.92 -7.60 16.00
C SER A 255 9.80 -6.64 16.43
N GLY A 256 8.58 -7.13 16.58
CA GLY A 256 7.44 -6.27 16.95
C GLY A 256 7.62 -5.49 18.26
N LEU A 257 8.38 -6.03 19.23
CA LEU A 257 8.74 -5.30 20.46
C LEU A 257 9.74 -4.17 20.18
N GLN A 258 10.74 -4.42 19.34
CA GLN A 258 11.74 -3.44 18.96
C GLN A 258 11.12 -2.31 18.12
N GLU A 259 10.19 -2.63 17.22
CA GLU A 259 9.41 -1.63 16.49
C GLU A 259 8.59 -0.74 17.45
N ALA A 260 7.95 -1.33 18.47
CA ALA A 260 7.19 -0.58 19.46
C ALA A 260 8.09 0.34 20.30
N LEU A 261 9.27 -0.13 20.70
CA LEU A 261 10.28 0.67 21.40
C LEU A 261 10.83 1.81 20.54
N LEU A 262 11.09 1.53 19.25
CA LEU A 262 11.53 2.55 18.30
C LEU A 262 10.45 3.63 18.12
N ALA A 263 9.20 3.21 17.95
CA ALA A 263 8.08 4.13 17.83
C ALA A 263 7.91 5.01 19.08
N GLU A 264 8.14 4.45 20.26
CA GLU A 264 8.13 5.22 21.52
C GLU A 264 9.28 6.21 21.60
N ALA A 265 10.50 5.79 21.27
CA ALA A 265 11.68 6.68 21.23
C ALA A 265 11.46 7.86 20.28
N ILE A 266 10.94 7.60 19.08
CA ILE A 266 10.58 8.63 18.11
C ILE A 266 9.50 9.57 18.67
N ARG A 267 8.51 9.04 19.40
CA ARG A 267 7.46 9.83 20.03
C ARG A 267 8.00 10.73 21.14
N CYS A 268 8.93 10.24 21.96
CA CYS A 268 9.54 10.97 23.08
C CYS A 268 10.52 12.07 22.67
N ARG A 269 10.95 12.11 21.40
CA ARG A 269 11.80 13.20 20.88
C ARG A 269 11.05 14.53 20.75
N ARG A 270 9.72 14.51 20.76
CA ARG A 270 8.85 15.70 20.69
C ARG A 270 8.59 16.28 22.07
#